data_AF-A0A368A1Q4-F1
#
_entry.id   AF-A0A368A1Q4-F1
#
_cell.length_a   1.000
_cell.length_b   1.000
_cell.length_c   1.000
_cell.angle_alpha   90.00
_cell.angle_beta   90.00
_cell.angle_gamma   90.00
#
_symmetry.space_group_name_H-M   'P 1'
#
loop_
_entity.id
_entity.type
_entity.pdbx_description
1 polymer ?
#
loop_
_entity_poly.entity_id
_entity_poly.type
_entity_poly.pdbx_seq_one_letter_code
_entity_poly.pdbx_strand_id
1 'polypeptide(L)'
;MPDLLQDFFIADIFDAALKDDEASMEHPLFTLRAGDKRVRTYERNGCKVTVKPGYDGCATIHDKDLWIYCVSQLVHAKNHGREIRPVVRFTAYDFLKVTNRETSGRAYERMGAMLSRLKGTVIETNIKTAGQRDRRGFGLIDSWHVIERDGNDRMVAVEVTLPNWLFRSIESMRVLTLSRDYFRIRKPLDRRIYELARKHCGDQPKWRVSLECIAPEKRQCSDLT
;
A
#
# COMPACT_ATOMS: atom_id res chain seq x y z
N MET A 1 -21.44 1.55 -30.57
CA MET A 1 -20.05 1.25 -30.16
C MET A 1 -20.14 0.06 -29.22
N PRO A 2 -19.29 -0.98 -29.36
CA PRO A 2 -19.36 -2.12 -28.46
C PRO A 2 -19.00 -1.66 -27.04
N ASP A 3 -19.77 -2.09 -26.06
CA ASP A 3 -19.40 -2.03 -24.65
C ASP A 3 -18.05 -2.74 -24.50
N LEU A 4 -16.97 -1.96 -24.40
CA LEU A 4 -15.70 -2.44 -23.88
C LEU A 4 -15.99 -2.91 -22.46
N LEU A 5 -16.00 -4.22 -22.23
CA LEU A 5 -15.74 -4.81 -20.91
C LEU A 5 -14.71 -3.93 -20.22
N GLN A 6 -15.11 -3.21 -19.16
CA GLN A 6 -14.19 -2.32 -18.47
C GLN A 6 -13.09 -3.19 -17.85
N ASP A 7 -11.87 -3.11 -18.39
CA ASP A 7 -10.69 -3.81 -17.91
C ASP A 7 -10.18 -3.29 -16.54
N PHE A 8 -10.94 -2.41 -15.90
CA PHE A 8 -10.61 -1.73 -14.65
C PHE A 8 -11.80 -1.65 -13.71
N PHE A 9 -11.51 -1.48 -12.42
CA PHE A 9 -12.48 -1.22 -11.35
C PHE A 9 -12.53 0.29 -11.05
N ILE A 10 -13.73 0.87 -10.99
CA ILE A 10 -13.91 2.29 -10.62
C ILE A 10 -14.00 2.43 -9.09
N ALA A 11 -13.10 3.22 -8.53
CA ALA A 11 -13.00 3.54 -7.10
C ALA A 11 -13.59 4.92 -6.80
N ASP A 12 -14.87 4.93 -6.44
CA ASP A 12 -15.72 6.11 -6.19
C ASP A 12 -16.47 6.06 -4.84
N ILE A 13 -16.06 5.16 -3.92
CA ILE A 13 -16.75 4.93 -2.64
C ILE A 13 -16.13 5.80 -1.53
N PHE A 14 -16.85 6.80 -1.03
CA PHE A 14 -16.29 7.74 -0.06
C PHE A 14 -16.31 7.26 1.40
N ASP A 15 -17.21 6.34 1.75
CA ASP A 15 -17.47 5.88 3.12
C ASP A 15 -16.92 4.47 3.41
N ALA A 16 -16.13 3.93 2.49
CA ALA A 16 -15.46 2.65 2.66
C ALA A 16 -14.61 2.65 3.95
N ALA A 17 -14.80 1.62 4.77
CA ALA A 17 -13.89 1.39 5.88
C ALA A 17 -12.47 1.22 5.36
N LEU A 18 -11.49 1.84 6.03
CA LEU A 18 -10.09 1.75 5.62
C LEU A 18 -9.59 0.32 5.81
N LYS A 19 -8.95 -0.22 4.78
CA LYS A 19 -8.41 -1.59 4.73
C LYS A 19 -6.97 -1.55 4.26
N ASP A 20 -6.17 -2.44 4.84
CA ASP A 20 -4.78 -2.61 4.48
C ASP A 20 -4.37 -4.08 4.62
N ASP A 21 -3.37 -4.50 3.85
CA ASP A 21 -2.98 -5.92 3.77
C ASP A 21 -2.10 -6.33 4.97
N GLU A 22 -2.28 -7.55 5.44
CA GLU A 22 -1.54 -8.03 6.61
C GLU A 22 -0.02 -8.07 6.40
N ALA A 23 0.44 -8.40 5.19
CA ALA A 23 1.85 -8.62 4.92
C ALA A 23 2.66 -7.32 4.98
N SER A 24 2.11 -6.22 4.49
CA SER A 24 2.75 -4.91 4.55
C SER A 24 2.68 -4.25 5.93
N MET A 25 1.70 -4.61 6.76
CA MET A 25 1.73 -4.23 8.18
C MET A 25 2.82 -4.98 8.93
N GLU A 26 2.99 -6.27 8.66
CA GLU A 26 3.99 -7.10 9.34
C GLU A 26 5.42 -6.74 8.89
N HIS A 27 5.64 -6.62 7.58
CA HIS A 27 6.97 -6.43 7.00
C HIS A 27 7.23 -4.98 6.56
N PRO A 28 8.45 -4.45 6.75
CA PRO A 28 8.76 -3.05 6.49
C PRO A 28 8.98 -2.75 4.99
N LEU A 29 7.93 -2.90 4.17
CA LEU A 29 8.00 -2.69 2.71
C LEU A 29 8.25 -1.22 2.34
N PHE A 30 7.75 -0.30 3.15
CA PHE A 30 7.88 1.14 2.95
C PHE A 30 9.02 1.73 3.79
N THR A 31 9.60 2.85 3.34
CA THR A 31 10.56 3.61 4.15
C THR A 31 9.87 4.66 5.03
N LEU A 32 10.48 4.99 6.17
CA LEU A 32 10.02 6.08 7.03
C LEU A 32 10.62 7.43 6.63
N ARG A 33 11.61 7.44 5.74
CA ARG A 33 12.35 8.63 5.31
C ARG A 33 12.25 8.81 3.81
N ALA A 34 11.74 9.97 3.38
CA ALA A 34 11.72 10.34 1.96
C ALA A 34 13.14 10.41 1.37
N GLY A 35 13.30 9.96 0.13
CA GLY A 35 14.59 9.95 -0.56
C GLY A 35 15.57 8.87 -0.09
N ASP A 36 15.13 7.88 0.69
CA ASP A 36 16.02 6.78 1.10
C ASP A 36 16.40 5.90 -0.12
N LYS A 37 17.69 5.92 -0.46
CA LYS A 37 18.31 5.15 -1.55
C LYS A 37 19.11 3.94 -1.06
N ARG A 38 18.95 3.52 0.20
CA ARG A 38 19.61 2.32 0.71
C ARG A 38 18.83 1.06 0.34
N VAL A 39 19.55 0.01 -0.03
CA VAL A 39 18.99 -1.34 -0.07
C VAL A 39 18.84 -1.85 1.36
N ARG A 40 17.62 -2.23 1.76
CA ARG A 40 17.33 -2.69 3.12
C ARG A 40 16.95 -4.17 3.07
N THR A 41 17.52 -4.98 3.96
CA THR A 41 17.15 -6.40 4.08
C THR A 41 16.68 -6.67 5.50
N TYR A 42 15.43 -7.12 5.62
CA TYR A 42 14.80 -7.56 6.85
C TYR A 42 14.65 -9.08 6.83
N GLU A 43 14.93 -9.73 7.95
CA GLU A 43 14.75 -11.18 8.10
C GLU A 43 14.16 -11.51 9.46
N ARG A 44 13.03 -12.20 9.48
CA ARG A 44 12.34 -12.66 10.70
C ARG A 44 11.52 -13.90 10.40
N ASN A 45 11.54 -14.88 11.30
CA ASN A 45 10.74 -16.12 11.21
C ASN A 45 10.88 -16.85 9.86
N GLY A 46 12.10 -16.87 9.28
CA GLY A 46 12.38 -17.48 7.98
C GLY A 46 11.82 -16.72 6.76
N CYS A 47 11.21 -15.55 6.99
CA CYS A 47 10.82 -14.59 5.96
C CYS A 47 11.92 -13.56 5.78
N LYS A 48 12.41 -13.42 4.54
CA LYS A 48 13.41 -12.46 4.11
C LYS A 48 12.77 -11.49 3.13
N VAL A 49 12.96 -10.20 3.37
CA VAL A 49 12.44 -9.11 2.54
C VAL A 49 13.58 -8.17 2.23
N THR A 50 13.88 -7.99 0.96
CA THR A 50 14.82 -6.97 0.48
C THR A 50 14.04 -5.89 -0.23
N VAL A 51 14.20 -4.64 0.20
CA VAL A 51 13.62 -3.45 -0.44
C VAL A 51 14.73 -2.72 -1.18
N LYS A 52 14.55 -2.54 -2.49
CA LYS A 52 15.49 -1.85 -3.39
C LYS A 52 14.85 -0.54 -3.87
N PRO A 53 15.60 0.58 -3.82
CA PRO A 53 15.10 1.90 -4.23
C PRO A 53 15.02 2.05 -5.76
N GLY A 54 14.15 2.95 -6.21
CA GLY A 54 14.18 3.50 -7.56
C GLY A 54 15.03 4.77 -7.66
N TYR A 55 14.97 5.45 -8.80
CA TYR A 55 15.70 6.71 -9.06
C TYR A 55 15.41 7.80 -8.00
N ASP A 56 14.13 7.96 -7.63
CA ASP A 56 13.65 8.93 -6.63
C ASP A 56 13.75 8.42 -5.17
N GLY A 57 14.37 7.27 -4.95
CA GLY A 57 14.39 6.57 -3.66
C GLY A 57 13.20 5.62 -3.47
N CYS A 58 13.10 5.01 -2.28
CA CYS A 58 12.02 4.11 -1.93
C CYS A 58 10.70 4.86 -1.66
N ALA A 59 9.57 4.18 -1.92
CA ALA A 59 8.25 4.60 -1.49
C ALA A 59 8.17 4.65 0.03
N THR A 60 7.59 5.74 0.52
CA THR A 60 7.45 6.04 1.94
C THR A 60 6.15 5.45 2.51
N ILE A 61 6.04 5.36 3.84
CA ILE A 61 4.79 4.95 4.50
C ILE A 61 3.62 5.90 4.20
N HIS A 62 3.89 7.13 3.73
CA HIS A 62 2.84 8.03 3.24
C HIS A 62 2.43 7.68 1.80
N ASP A 63 3.33 7.15 0.98
CA ASP A 63 2.97 6.68 -0.36
C ASP A 63 2.04 5.45 -0.30
N LYS A 64 2.11 4.69 0.81
CA LYS A 64 1.17 3.60 1.12
C LYS A 64 -0.30 4.05 1.18
N ASP A 65 -0.59 5.35 1.33
CA ASP A 65 -1.97 5.85 1.32
C ASP A 65 -2.72 5.45 0.03
N LEU A 66 -2.03 5.41 -1.12
CA LEU A 66 -2.60 4.92 -2.37
C LEU A 66 -2.99 3.45 -2.29
N TRP A 67 -2.13 2.65 -1.67
CA TRP A 67 -2.40 1.22 -1.46
C TRP A 67 -3.62 1.00 -0.58
N ILE A 68 -3.67 1.67 0.57
CA ILE A 68 -4.78 1.60 1.52
C ILE A 68 -6.07 2.04 0.82
N TYR A 69 -6.03 3.13 0.05
CA TYR A 69 -7.17 3.57 -0.75
C TYR A 69 -7.67 2.48 -1.69
N CYS A 70 -6.82 1.95 -2.58
CA CYS A 70 -7.21 0.93 -3.54
C CYS A 70 -7.72 -0.36 -2.86
N VAL A 71 -7.04 -0.84 -1.81
CA VAL A 71 -7.46 -2.02 -1.03
C VAL A 71 -8.84 -1.79 -0.40
N SER A 72 -9.08 -0.61 0.17
CA SER A 72 -10.37 -0.26 0.80
C SER A 72 -11.52 -0.32 -0.20
N GLN A 73 -11.32 0.22 -1.40
CA GLN A 73 -12.32 0.25 -2.46
C GLN A 73 -12.66 -1.16 -2.98
N LEU A 74 -11.63 -1.96 -3.26
CA LEU A 74 -11.80 -3.33 -3.75
C LEU A 74 -12.46 -4.24 -2.71
N VAL A 75 -12.04 -4.14 -1.44
CA VAL A 75 -12.67 -4.90 -0.34
C VAL A 75 -14.13 -4.48 -0.16
N HIS A 76 -14.43 -3.18 -0.21
CA HIS A 76 -15.80 -2.70 -0.14
C HIS A 76 -16.66 -3.27 -1.27
N ALA A 77 -16.18 -3.18 -2.52
CA ALA A 77 -16.87 -3.72 -3.67
C ALA A 77 -17.11 -5.23 -3.57
N LYS A 78 -16.08 -5.99 -3.18
CA LYS A 78 -16.15 -7.43 -2.97
C LYS A 78 -17.18 -7.82 -1.90
N ASN A 79 -17.21 -7.12 -0.77
CA ASN A 79 -18.18 -7.38 0.31
C ASN A 79 -19.63 -7.14 -0.14
N HIS A 80 -19.84 -6.36 -1.19
CA HIS A 80 -21.14 -6.09 -1.80
C HIS A 80 -21.39 -6.93 -3.07
N GLY A 81 -20.61 -8.00 -3.29
CA GLY A 81 -20.79 -8.91 -4.41
C GLY A 81 -20.44 -8.33 -5.79
N ARG A 82 -19.73 -7.19 -5.85
CA ARG A 82 -19.23 -6.62 -7.11
C ARG A 82 -17.97 -7.36 -7.56
N GLU A 83 -17.85 -7.58 -8.86
CA GLU A 83 -16.60 -8.07 -9.46
C GLU A 83 -15.48 -7.06 -9.25
N ILE A 84 -14.30 -7.54 -8.84
CA ILE A 84 -13.10 -6.73 -8.64
C ILE A 84 -12.06 -7.02 -9.71
N ARG A 85 -11.25 -6.01 -10.05
CA ARG A 85 -10.17 -6.09 -11.04
C ARG A 85 -8.87 -5.53 -10.43
N PRO A 86 -7.69 -5.98 -10.87
CA PRO A 86 -6.40 -5.50 -10.35
C PRO A 86 -6.07 -4.07 -10.81
N VAL A 87 -6.66 -3.60 -11.91
CA VAL A 87 -6.54 -2.21 -12.37
C VAL A 87 -7.62 -1.38 -11.67
N VAL A 88 -7.21 -0.37 -10.90
CA VAL A 88 -8.10 0.51 -10.14
C VAL A 88 -8.04 1.91 -10.74
N ARG A 89 -9.19 2.41 -11.23
CA ARG A 89 -9.37 3.76 -11.77
C ARG A 89 -10.09 4.64 -10.76
N PHE A 90 -9.58 5.85 -10.51
CA PHE A 90 -10.18 6.81 -9.59
C PHE A 90 -9.84 8.24 -10.01
N THR A 91 -10.57 9.24 -9.50
CA THR A 91 -10.17 10.64 -9.69
C THR A 91 -9.12 11.03 -8.66
N ALA A 92 -8.14 11.85 -9.06
CA ALA A 92 -7.14 12.36 -8.13
C ALA A 92 -7.78 13.20 -7.00
N TYR A 93 -8.89 13.90 -7.29
CA TYR A 93 -9.64 14.66 -6.28
C TYR A 93 -10.19 13.75 -5.18
N ASP A 94 -10.86 12.64 -5.54
CA ASP A 94 -11.46 11.73 -4.56
C ASP A 94 -10.40 11.06 -3.69
N PHE A 95 -9.30 10.60 -4.32
CA PHE A 95 -8.16 10.05 -3.60
C PHE A 95 -7.59 11.05 -2.57
N LEU A 96 -7.32 12.29 -2.99
CA LEU A 96 -6.78 13.32 -2.10
C LEU A 96 -7.73 13.64 -0.94
N LYS A 97 -9.04 13.71 -1.23
CA LYS A 97 -10.07 13.96 -0.21
C LYS A 97 -10.16 12.83 0.81
N VAL A 98 -10.27 11.58 0.36
CA VAL A 98 -10.37 10.39 1.25
C VAL A 98 -9.11 10.22 2.09
N THR A 99 -7.93 10.53 1.54
CA THR A 99 -6.66 10.42 2.25
C THR A 99 -6.29 11.66 3.09
N ASN A 100 -7.23 12.60 3.26
CA ASN A 100 -7.06 13.83 4.04
C ASN A 100 -5.83 14.66 3.62
N ARG A 101 -5.63 14.78 2.30
CA ARG A 101 -4.59 15.59 1.65
C ARG A 101 -5.18 16.88 1.10
N GLU A 102 -4.32 17.88 0.94
CA GLU A 102 -4.70 19.12 0.26
C GLU A 102 -5.06 18.85 -1.21
N THR A 103 -5.97 19.63 -1.77
CA THR A 103 -6.40 19.54 -3.19
C THR A 103 -5.89 20.75 -3.98
N SER A 104 -4.59 21.03 -3.91
CA SER A 104 -3.92 22.11 -4.66
C SER A 104 -3.12 21.54 -5.83
N GLY A 105 -2.69 22.38 -6.81
CA GLY A 105 -1.84 21.92 -7.93
C GLY A 105 -0.59 21.16 -7.48
N ARG A 106 0.07 21.65 -6.41
CA ARG A 106 1.21 20.97 -5.77
C ARG A 106 0.87 19.58 -5.22
N ALA A 107 -0.39 19.31 -4.88
CA ALA A 107 -0.81 17.98 -4.43
C ALA A 107 -0.84 16.98 -5.59
N TYR A 108 -1.22 17.42 -6.79
CA TYR A 108 -1.18 16.60 -8.02
C TYR A 108 0.26 16.26 -8.41
N GLU A 109 1.19 17.23 -8.35
CA GLU A 109 2.63 16.97 -8.57
C GLU A 109 3.17 15.93 -7.56
N ARG A 110 2.82 16.07 -6.27
CA ARG A 110 3.21 15.11 -5.23
C ARG A 110 2.61 13.73 -5.45
N MET A 111 1.40 13.66 -6.03
CA MET A 111 0.76 12.40 -6.40
C MET A 111 1.53 11.73 -7.55
N GLY A 112 1.94 12.47 -8.57
CA GLY A 112 2.83 11.96 -9.63
C GLY A 112 4.14 11.40 -9.06
N ALA A 113 4.81 12.15 -8.18
CA ALA A 113 6.03 11.69 -7.52
C ALA A 113 5.82 10.45 -6.63
N MET A 114 4.65 10.34 -5.98
CA MET A 114 4.24 9.15 -5.22
C MET A 114 4.10 7.92 -6.13
N LEU A 115 3.42 8.06 -7.28
CA LEU A 115 3.27 6.99 -8.27
C LEU A 115 4.62 6.52 -8.79
N SER A 116 5.53 7.44 -9.11
CA SER A 116 6.91 7.13 -9.54
C SER A 116 7.68 6.34 -8.47
N ARG A 117 7.62 6.76 -7.19
CA ARG A 117 8.28 6.02 -6.09
C ARG A 117 7.68 4.62 -5.86
N LEU A 118 6.35 4.50 -5.92
CA LEU A 118 5.66 3.21 -5.78
C LEU A 118 6.07 2.25 -6.91
N LYS A 119 6.14 2.74 -8.15
CA LYS A 119 6.55 1.94 -9.31
C LYS A 119 8.05 1.59 -9.26
N GLY A 120 8.89 2.51 -8.80
CA GLY A 120 10.34 2.34 -8.76
C GLY A 120 10.86 1.48 -7.60
N THR A 121 10.07 1.28 -6.55
CA THR A 121 10.48 0.46 -5.39
C THR A 121 10.28 -1.02 -5.67
N VAL A 122 11.36 -1.80 -5.60
CA VAL A 122 11.34 -3.24 -5.85
C VAL A 122 11.45 -4.00 -4.54
N ILE A 123 10.57 -4.97 -4.34
CA ILE A 123 10.55 -5.90 -3.21
C ILE A 123 11.00 -7.27 -3.70
N GLU A 124 12.03 -7.84 -3.07
CA GLU A 124 12.40 -9.25 -3.25
C GLU A 124 12.12 -10.01 -1.96
N THR A 125 11.31 -11.06 -2.04
CA THR A 125 10.90 -11.77 -0.83
C THR A 125 10.56 -13.24 -1.05
N ASN A 126 10.54 -14.00 0.04
CA ASN A 126 10.01 -15.35 0.15
C ASN A 126 8.74 -15.42 1.06
N ILE A 127 8.11 -14.28 1.36
CA ILE A 127 6.84 -14.21 2.11
C ILE A 127 5.79 -15.10 1.44
N LYS A 128 5.08 -15.90 2.25
CA LYS A 128 3.95 -16.69 1.78
C LYS A 128 2.70 -15.82 1.72
N THR A 129 2.05 -15.77 0.57
CA THR A 129 0.72 -15.14 0.42
C THR A 129 -0.24 -16.18 -0.15
N ALA A 130 -1.40 -16.36 0.49
CA ALA A 130 -2.44 -17.31 0.07
C ALA A 130 -1.90 -18.74 -0.23
N GLY A 131 -0.97 -19.25 0.59
CA GLY A 131 -0.46 -20.62 0.49
C GLY A 131 0.67 -20.87 -0.51
N GLN A 132 1.03 -19.91 -1.37
CA GLN A 132 2.13 -20.06 -2.33
C GLN A 132 3.43 -19.44 -1.78
N ARG A 133 4.54 -20.19 -1.84
CA ARG A 133 5.89 -19.74 -1.44
C ARG A 133 6.76 -19.65 -2.69
N ASP A 134 6.99 -18.44 -3.18
CA ASP A 134 7.88 -18.21 -4.30
C ASP A 134 8.86 -17.10 -3.95
N ARG A 135 10.13 -17.27 -4.33
CA ARG A 135 11.09 -16.17 -4.33
C ARG A 135 10.71 -15.26 -5.50
N ARG A 136 10.10 -14.12 -5.21
CA ARG A 136 9.60 -13.18 -6.23
C ARG A 136 10.20 -11.79 -6.02
N GLY A 137 10.51 -11.15 -7.13
CA GLY A 137 10.76 -9.72 -7.21
C GLY A 137 9.53 -9.04 -7.80
N PHE A 138 8.99 -8.02 -7.14
CA PHE A 138 7.84 -7.26 -7.64
C PHE A 138 7.93 -5.79 -7.23
N GLY A 139 7.24 -4.92 -7.97
CA GLY A 139 7.02 -3.52 -7.57
C GLY A 139 5.91 -3.40 -6.54
N LEU A 140 5.83 -2.26 -5.84
CA LEU A 140 4.67 -1.97 -4.98
C LEU A 140 3.41 -1.69 -5.80
N ILE A 141 3.58 -1.22 -7.05
CA ILE A 141 2.57 -1.21 -8.11
C ILE A 141 3.18 -1.73 -9.41
N ASP A 142 2.38 -2.36 -10.25
CA ASP A 142 2.84 -2.93 -11.53
C ASP A 142 2.90 -1.86 -12.62
N SER A 143 1.89 -1.00 -12.72
CA SER A 143 1.86 0.16 -13.61
C SER A 143 0.93 1.25 -13.10
N TRP A 144 1.06 2.44 -13.65
CA TRP A 144 0.12 3.55 -13.45
C TRP A 144 -0.05 4.32 -14.75
N HIS A 145 -1.19 4.97 -14.90
CA HIS A 145 -1.53 5.82 -16.04
C HIS A 145 -2.34 7.01 -15.56
N VAL A 146 -1.91 8.22 -15.92
CA VAL A 146 -2.64 9.46 -15.62
C VAL A 146 -3.36 9.90 -16.88
N ILE A 147 -4.66 10.12 -16.77
CA ILE A 147 -5.52 10.58 -17.86
C ILE A 147 -5.79 12.07 -17.65
N GLU A 148 -5.32 12.89 -18.57
CA GLU A 148 -5.49 14.34 -18.57
C GLU A 148 -6.54 14.76 -19.58
N ARG A 149 -7.23 15.88 -19.33
CA ARG A 149 -8.14 16.48 -20.32
C ARG A 149 -7.36 17.47 -21.18
N ASP A 150 -7.43 17.31 -22.50
CA ASP A 150 -6.80 18.22 -23.45
C ASP A 150 -7.13 19.68 -23.14
N GLY A 151 -6.07 20.51 -23.11
CA GLY A 151 -6.16 21.97 -23.04
C GLY A 151 -6.19 22.61 -21.65
N ASN A 152 -6.12 21.85 -20.54
CA ASN A 152 -6.11 22.47 -19.21
C ASN A 152 -5.24 21.78 -18.13
N ASP A 153 -4.42 20.79 -18.50
CA ASP A 153 -3.44 20.11 -17.60
C ASP A 153 -4.07 19.56 -16.29
N ARG A 154 -5.39 19.31 -16.32
CA ARG A 154 -6.14 18.78 -15.17
C ARG A 154 -6.16 17.26 -15.27
N MET A 155 -5.53 16.60 -14.30
CA MET A 155 -5.67 15.15 -14.10
C MET A 155 -7.15 14.81 -13.87
N VAL A 156 -7.75 14.09 -14.80
CA VAL A 156 -9.16 13.67 -14.77
C VAL A 156 -9.29 12.36 -14.01
N ALA A 157 -8.40 11.40 -14.30
CA ALA A 157 -8.41 10.10 -13.67
C ALA A 157 -6.99 9.53 -13.58
N VAL A 158 -6.81 8.62 -12.64
CA VAL A 158 -5.59 7.85 -12.45
C VAL A 158 -5.97 6.38 -12.42
N GLU A 159 -5.21 5.58 -13.15
CA GLU A 159 -5.30 4.13 -13.14
C GLU A 159 -4.05 3.56 -12.50
N VAL A 160 -4.24 2.57 -11.63
CA VAL A 160 -3.15 1.88 -10.94
C VAL A 160 -3.37 0.39 -11.07
N THR A 161 -2.38 -0.32 -11.61
CA THR A 161 -2.38 -1.79 -11.62
C THR A 161 -1.71 -2.30 -10.35
N LEU A 162 -2.48 -2.98 -9.51
CA LEU A 162 -1.98 -3.60 -8.29
C LEU A 162 -1.15 -4.84 -8.62
N PRO A 163 -0.07 -5.10 -7.86
CA PRO A 163 0.72 -6.29 -8.07
C PRO A 163 -0.11 -7.53 -7.71
N ASN A 164 0.03 -8.59 -8.51
CA ASN A 164 -0.78 -9.81 -8.40
C ASN A 164 -0.81 -10.40 -6.98
N TRP A 165 0.28 -10.33 -6.21
CA TRP A 165 0.30 -10.85 -4.84
C TRP A 165 -0.63 -10.05 -3.90
N LEU A 166 -0.70 -8.71 -4.04
CA LEU A 166 -1.59 -7.88 -3.24
C LEU A 166 -3.03 -8.14 -3.64
N PHE A 167 -3.30 -8.22 -4.95
CA PHE A 167 -4.63 -8.54 -5.44
C PHE A 167 -5.11 -9.90 -4.89
N ARG A 168 -4.26 -10.93 -4.89
CA ARG A 168 -4.55 -12.22 -4.22
C ARG A 168 -4.78 -12.10 -2.72
N SER A 169 -4.08 -11.19 -2.04
CA SER A 169 -4.30 -10.91 -0.61
C SER A 169 -5.72 -10.37 -0.38
N ILE A 170 -6.17 -9.45 -1.24
CA ILE A 170 -7.55 -8.93 -1.24
C ILE A 170 -8.55 -10.04 -1.56
N GLU A 171 -8.29 -10.86 -2.58
CA GLU A 171 -9.15 -11.97 -2.95
C GLU A 171 -9.29 -13.00 -1.82
N SER A 172 -8.22 -13.26 -1.08
CA SER A 172 -8.24 -14.16 0.09
C SER A 172 -8.65 -13.48 1.39
N MET A 173 -9.09 -12.21 1.35
CA MET A 173 -9.50 -11.42 2.52
C MET A 173 -8.45 -11.35 3.63
N ARG A 174 -7.16 -11.40 3.27
CA ARG A 174 -6.00 -11.23 4.17
C ARG A 174 -5.72 -9.75 4.43
N VAL A 175 -6.75 -9.05 4.90
CA VAL A 175 -6.80 -7.60 5.10
C VAL A 175 -7.33 -7.27 6.49
N LEU A 176 -6.87 -6.16 7.08
CA LEU A 176 -7.33 -5.67 8.37
C LEU A 176 -7.99 -4.30 8.24
N THR A 177 -9.03 -4.06 9.02
CA THR A 177 -9.68 -2.74 9.11
C THR A 177 -8.83 -1.77 9.91
N LEU A 178 -8.53 -0.61 9.36
CA LEU A 178 -7.87 0.50 10.05
C LEU A 178 -8.89 1.46 10.68
N SER A 179 -8.44 2.23 11.67
CA SER A 179 -9.20 3.35 12.22
C SER A 179 -9.47 4.39 11.14
N ARG A 180 -10.64 5.03 11.18
CA ARG A 180 -11.00 6.16 10.30
C ARG A 180 -10.04 7.34 10.43
N ASP A 181 -9.35 7.45 11.57
CA ASP A 181 -8.37 8.51 11.83
C ASP A 181 -6.95 8.18 11.34
N TYR A 182 -6.72 7.01 10.71
CA TYR A 182 -5.38 6.59 10.28
C TYR A 182 -4.65 7.66 9.45
N PHE A 183 -5.33 8.26 8.47
CA PHE A 183 -4.72 9.29 7.62
C PHE A 183 -4.40 10.60 8.36
N ARG A 184 -4.95 10.81 9.56
CA ARG A 184 -4.61 11.96 10.42
C ARG A 184 -3.25 11.81 11.10
N ILE A 185 -2.72 10.59 11.21
CA ILE A 185 -1.39 10.34 11.78
C ILE A 185 -0.33 10.92 10.84
N ARG A 186 0.38 11.97 11.28
CA ARG A 186 1.33 12.71 10.44
C ARG A 186 2.75 12.16 10.47
N LYS A 187 3.22 11.62 11.60
CA LYS A 187 4.59 11.13 11.73
C LYS A 187 4.71 9.73 11.11
N PRO A 188 5.72 9.47 10.25
CA PRO A 188 5.94 8.15 9.66
C PRO A 188 6.09 7.03 10.69
N LEU A 189 6.84 7.30 11.78
CA LEU A 189 7.08 6.32 12.83
C LEU A 189 5.79 5.93 13.55
N ASP A 190 4.95 6.91 13.89
CA ASP A 190 3.67 6.68 14.57
C ASP A 190 2.73 5.81 13.71
N ARG A 191 2.71 6.02 12.38
CA ARG A 191 1.98 5.14 11.45
C ARG A 191 2.52 3.71 11.49
N ARG A 192 3.85 3.54 11.49
CA ARG A 192 4.45 2.21 11.55
C ARG A 192 4.15 1.47 12.85
N ILE A 193 4.20 2.20 13.97
CA ILE A 193 3.80 1.65 15.28
C ILE A 193 2.34 1.24 15.27
N TYR A 194 1.47 2.08 14.70
CA TYR A 194 0.05 1.77 14.54
C TYR A 194 -0.18 0.50 13.71
N GLU A 195 0.48 0.34 12.56
CA GLU A 195 0.37 -0.86 11.71
C GLU A 195 0.78 -2.14 12.45
N LEU A 196 1.92 -2.10 13.15
CA LEU A 196 2.41 -3.24 13.93
C LEU A 196 1.44 -3.58 15.07
N ALA A 197 0.98 -2.58 15.81
CA ALA A 197 -0.02 -2.78 16.85
C ALA A 197 -1.32 -3.33 16.26
N ARG A 198 -1.77 -2.84 15.10
CA ARG A 198 -3.00 -3.31 14.47
C ARG A 198 -2.89 -4.77 14.00
N LYS A 199 -1.72 -5.17 13.50
CA LYS A 199 -1.42 -6.54 13.07
C LYS A 199 -1.36 -7.52 14.24
N HIS A 200 -0.76 -7.11 15.36
CA HIS A 200 -0.48 -8.01 16.47
C HIS A 200 -1.44 -7.90 17.67
N CYS A 201 -2.25 -6.85 17.75
CA CYS A 201 -3.23 -6.64 18.83
C CYS A 201 -4.68 -6.70 18.28
N GLY A 202 -4.93 -7.53 17.26
CA GLY A 202 -6.27 -7.81 16.76
C GLY A 202 -6.99 -8.88 17.59
N ASP A 203 -6.36 -10.04 17.73
CA ASP A 203 -6.93 -11.20 18.43
C ASP A 203 -6.47 -11.32 19.88
N GLN A 204 -5.37 -10.65 20.24
CA GLN A 204 -4.83 -10.64 21.59
C GLN A 204 -4.82 -9.23 22.18
N PRO A 205 -5.06 -9.08 23.50
CA PRO A 205 -5.15 -7.78 24.15
C PRO A 205 -3.80 -7.06 24.26
N LYS A 206 -2.69 -7.77 24.13
CA LYS A 206 -1.33 -7.25 24.28
C LYS A 206 -0.36 -8.00 23.38
N TRP A 207 0.56 -7.26 22.79
CA TRP A 207 1.74 -7.80 22.13
C TRP A 207 2.99 -7.22 22.79
N ARG A 208 3.97 -8.06 23.13
CA ARG A 208 5.28 -7.65 23.63
C ARG A 208 6.34 -7.92 22.57
N VAL A 209 7.16 -6.91 22.33
CA VAL A 209 8.23 -6.96 21.34
C VAL A 209 9.38 -6.08 21.80
N SER A 210 10.60 -6.47 21.48
CA SER A 210 11.78 -5.65 21.77
C SER A 210 12.00 -4.62 20.66
N LEU A 211 12.69 -3.51 20.96
CA LEU A 211 13.00 -2.51 19.94
C LEU A 211 13.91 -3.07 18.83
N GLU A 212 14.77 -4.02 19.18
CA GLU A 212 15.65 -4.73 18.25
C GLU A 212 14.85 -5.53 17.21
N CYS A 213 13.70 -6.09 17.60
CA CYS A 213 12.81 -6.83 16.69
C CYS A 213 12.08 -5.92 15.69
N ILE A 214 11.82 -4.66 16.07
CA ILE A 214 11.12 -3.68 15.22
C ILE A 214 12.10 -2.95 14.28
N ALA A 215 13.38 -2.86 14.67
CA ALA A 215 14.38 -2.20 13.86
C ALA A 215 14.52 -2.88 12.48
N PRO A 216 14.54 -2.12 11.37
CA PRO A 216 14.59 -2.66 10.01
C PRO A 216 15.96 -3.27 9.63
N GLU A 217 16.87 -3.40 10.58
CA GLU A 217 18.24 -3.84 10.35
C GLU A 217 18.44 -5.27 10.89
N LYS A 218 19.22 -6.08 10.19
CA LYS A 218 19.41 -7.51 10.46
C LYS A 218 19.68 -7.78 11.94
N ARG A 219 18.68 -8.25 12.67
CA ARG A 219 18.83 -8.76 14.04
C ARG A 219 17.88 -9.93 14.22
N GLN A 220 18.44 -11.06 14.61
CA GLN A 220 17.68 -12.26 14.92
C GLN A 220 16.89 -11.99 16.20
N CYS A 221 15.57 -11.96 16.08
CA CYS A 221 14.71 -11.54 17.18
C CYS A 221 13.47 -12.43 17.23
N SER A 222 13.31 -13.13 18.35
CA SER A 222 12.11 -13.89 18.70
C SER A 222 11.18 -13.01 19.50
N ASP A 223 9.87 -13.12 19.29
CA ASP A 223 8.87 -12.46 20.14
C ASP A 223 9.10 -12.82 21.61
N LEU A 224 8.89 -11.85 22.49
CA LEU A 224 8.95 -12.07 23.93
C LEU A 224 7.62 -12.70 24.37
N THR A 225 7.68 -13.92 24.91
CA THR A 225 6.56 -14.62 25.54
C THR A 225 5.91 -13.81 26.67
#